data_AF-A0A370HZI0-F1
#
_entry.id   AF-A0A370HZI0-F1
#
_cell.length_a   1.000
_cell.length_b   1.000
_cell.length_c   1.000
_cell.angle_alpha   90.00
_cell.angle_beta   90.00
_cell.angle_gamma   90.00
#
_symmetry.space_group_name_H-M   'P 1'
#
loop_
_entity.id
_entity.type
_entity.pdbx_description
1 polymer ?
#
loop_
_entity_poly.entity_id
_entity_poly.type
_entity_poly.pdbx_seq_one_letter_code
_entity_poly.pdbx_strand_id
1 'polypeptide(L)'
;MPSHRTQPKPLSDSEIRRIAADVEAGRRRTVWFTADAVGMTEGRSGKVVAVADRSEPDYLRVRPSGSSDTLAFSPAELTLTRPERQAAPKG
;
A
#
# COMPACT_ATOMS: atom_id res chain seq x y z
N MET A 1 26.37 -12.34 -4.99
CA MET A 1 25.51 -11.25 -4.49
C MET A 1 24.13 -11.82 -4.22
N PRO A 2 23.56 -11.69 -3.02
CA PRO A 2 22.18 -12.13 -2.81
C PRO A 2 21.28 -11.15 -3.54
N SER A 3 20.66 -11.62 -4.63
CA SER A 3 19.52 -10.93 -5.22
C SER A 3 18.46 -10.80 -4.13
N HIS A 4 18.29 -9.59 -3.61
CA HIS A 4 17.16 -9.27 -2.74
C HIS A 4 15.91 -9.52 -3.58
N ARG A 5 15.33 -10.71 -3.48
CA ARG A 5 13.92 -10.91 -3.84
C ARG A 5 13.19 -9.89 -2.99
N THR A 6 12.75 -8.80 -3.60
CA THR A 6 11.99 -7.75 -2.92
C THR A 6 10.65 -8.36 -2.57
N GLN A 7 10.59 -9.11 -1.47
CA GLN A 7 9.33 -9.58 -0.95
C GLN A 7 8.49 -8.35 -0.59
N PRO A 8 7.18 -8.37 -0.86
CA PRO A 8 6.28 -7.31 -0.44
C PRO A 8 6.38 -7.16 1.08
N LYS A 9 7.03 -6.08 1.52
CA LYS A 9 7.16 -5.69 2.92
C LYS A 9 6.13 -4.60 3.22
N PRO A 10 5.52 -4.59 4.42
CA PRO A 10 4.83 -3.44 4.97
C PRO A 10 5.57 -2.11 4.74
N LEU A 11 4.81 -1.04 4.60
CA LEU A 11 5.39 0.31 4.49
C LEU A 11 6.21 0.65 5.74
N SER A 12 7.45 1.07 5.52
CA SER A 12 8.33 1.56 6.59
C SER A 12 8.06 3.05 6.85
N ASP A 13 8.38 3.56 8.05
CA ASP A 13 8.22 4.98 8.40
C ASP A 13 8.84 5.96 7.40
N SER A 14 10.02 5.64 6.88
CA SER A 14 10.69 6.48 5.87
C SER A 14 9.93 6.52 4.54
N GLU A 15 9.32 5.41 4.14
CA GLU A 15 8.52 5.32 2.92
C GLU A 15 7.21 6.10 3.11
N ILE A 16 6.62 6.01 4.29
CA ILE A 16 5.41 6.76 4.66
C ILE A 16 5.67 8.26 4.67
N ARG A 17 6.78 8.71 5.27
CA ARG A 17 7.19 10.14 5.22
C ARG A 17 7.33 10.63 3.78
N ARG A 18 7.92 9.79 2.91
CA ARG A 18 8.07 10.12 1.49
C ARG A 18 6.72 10.17 0.77
N ILE A 19 5.82 9.23 1.05
CA ILE A 19 4.46 9.21 0.51
C ILE A 19 3.72 10.48 0.94
N ALA A 20 3.80 10.87 2.20
CA ALA A 20 3.18 12.09 2.70
C ALA A 20 3.70 13.33 1.96
N ALA A 21 5.03 13.48 1.84
CA ALA A 21 5.63 14.58 1.09
C ALA A 21 5.24 14.59 -0.39
N ASP A 22 5.16 13.41 -1.04
CA ASP A 22 4.69 13.29 -2.42
C ASP A 22 3.23 13.75 -2.55
N VAL A 23 2.36 13.34 -1.63
CA VAL A 23 0.93 13.69 -1.63
C VAL A 23 0.72 15.20 -1.39
N GLU A 24 1.43 15.79 -0.44
CA GLU A 24 1.44 17.25 -0.21
C GLU A 24 1.92 18.02 -1.44
N ALA A 25 2.87 17.45 -2.21
CA ALA A 25 3.32 17.98 -3.50
C ALA A 25 2.35 17.70 -4.66
N GLY A 26 1.14 17.18 -4.39
CA GLY A 26 0.12 16.83 -5.39
C GLY A 26 0.42 15.55 -6.19
N ARG A 27 1.41 14.77 -5.78
CA ARG A 27 1.82 13.52 -6.44
C ARG A 27 1.15 12.32 -5.78
N ARG A 28 0.36 11.59 -6.54
CA ARG A 28 -0.30 10.36 -6.07
C ARG A 28 0.66 9.19 -6.12
N ARG A 29 0.98 8.58 -4.98
CA ARG A 29 1.82 7.38 -4.93
C ARG A 29 1.00 6.11 -5.14
N THR A 30 1.48 5.21 -6.01
CA THR A 30 0.90 3.87 -6.13
C THR A 30 1.37 3.00 -4.97
N VAL A 31 0.44 2.26 -4.38
CA VAL A 31 0.67 1.21 -3.39
C VAL A 31 -0.06 -0.05 -3.83
N TRP A 32 0.34 -1.19 -3.27
CA TRP A 32 -0.35 -2.48 -3.43
C TRP A 32 -0.84 -2.97 -2.08
N PHE A 33 -1.98 -3.66 -2.08
CA PHE A 33 -2.54 -4.28 -0.89
C PHE A 33 -1.81 -5.58 -0.57
N THR A 34 -1.47 -5.79 0.69
CA THR A 34 -0.91 -7.04 1.21
C THR A 34 -2.03 -8.03 1.54
N ALA A 35 -1.67 -9.23 2.00
CA ALA A 35 -2.64 -10.21 2.49
C ALA A 35 -3.35 -9.77 3.77
N ASP A 36 -2.78 -8.82 4.53
CA ASP A 36 -3.38 -8.30 5.76
C ASP A 36 -4.51 -7.29 5.49
N ALA A 37 -4.63 -6.79 4.26
CA ALA A 37 -5.61 -5.77 3.89
C ALA A 37 -7.04 -6.31 3.92
N VAL A 38 -7.80 -5.93 4.95
CA VAL A 38 -9.16 -6.47 5.16
C VAL A 38 -10.10 -5.98 4.06
N GLY A 39 -10.81 -6.92 3.43
CA GLY A 39 -11.75 -6.62 2.34
C GLY A 39 -11.09 -6.25 1.01
N MET A 40 -9.76 -6.32 0.91
CA MET A 40 -9.01 -6.11 -0.32
C MET A 40 -8.38 -7.40 -0.83
N THR A 41 -8.20 -7.48 -2.15
CA THR A 41 -7.47 -8.57 -2.78
C THR A 41 -5.98 -8.26 -2.76
N GLU A 42 -5.16 -9.17 -2.23
CA GLU A 42 -3.70 -9.06 -2.27
C GLU A 42 -3.20 -8.80 -3.70
N GLY A 43 -2.24 -7.88 -3.84
CA GLY A 43 -1.65 -7.52 -5.12
C GLY A 43 -2.50 -6.59 -5.98
N ARG A 44 -3.73 -6.24 -5.56
CA ARG A 44 -4.48 -5.12 -6.14
C ARG A 44 -3.77 -3.81 -5.79
N SER A 45 -3.83 -2.83 -6.68
CA SER A 45 -3.19 -1.52 -6.48
C SER A 45 -4.18 -0.44 -6.05
N GLY A 46 -3.69 0.55 -5.31
CA GLY A 46 -4.39 1.78 -4.97
C GLY A 46 -3.48 3.00 -5.13
N LYS A 47 -4.08 4.19 -5.05
CA LYS A 47 -3.37 5.46 -5.00
C LYS A 47 -3.54 6.08 -3.63
N VAL A 48 -2.43 6.40 -2.97
CA VAL A 48 -2.48 7.22 -1.75
C VAL A 48 -2.87 8.64 -2.16
N VAL A 49 -3.92 9.16 -1.56
CA VAL A 49 -4.49 10.48 -1.84
C VAL A 49 -4.37 11.44 -0.67
N ALA A 50 -4.24 10.92 0.56
CA ALA A 50 -3.97 11.69 1.76
C ALA A 50 -3.27 10.81 2.81
N VAL A 51 -2.55 11.45 3.73
CA VAL A 51 -1.97 10.83 4.92
C VAL A 51 -2.48 11.64 6.11
N ALA A 52 -3.29 11.02 6.96
CA ALA A 52 -3.84 11.62 8.17
C ALA A 52 -2.80 11.61 9.31
N ASP A 53 -3.25 11.86 10.54
CA ASP A 53 -2.37 11.83 11.71
C ASP A 53 -1.80 10.42 11.93
N ARG A 54 -0.48 10.29 11.99
CA ARG A 54 0.21 9.00 12.15
C ARG A 54 0.05 8.39 13.55
N SER A 55 -0.56 9.12 14.48
CA SER A 55 -0.99 8.58 15.77
C SER A 55 -2.27 7.73 15.67
N GLU A 56 -3.05 7.88 14.59
CA GLU A 56 -4.15 6.97 14.29
C GLU A 56 -3.63 5.63 13.76
N PRO A 57 -4.35 4.51 13.92
CA PRO A 57 -3.93 3.22 13.38
C PRO A 57 -3.98 3.17 11.85
N ASP A 58 -4.99 3.78 11.23
CA ASP A 58 -5.31 3.65 9.80
C ASP A 58 -5.23 4.99 9.07
N TYR A 59 -4.06 5.61 9.15
CA TYR A 59 -3.86 6.98 8.70
C TYR A 59 -3.60 7.12 7.20
N LEU A 60 -3.45 6.03 6.44
CA LEU A 60 -3.23 6.10 5.00
C LEU A 60 -4.57 6.11 4.27
N ARG A 61 -4.86 7.22 3.57
CA ARG A 61 -6.07 7.33 2.75
C ARG A 61 -5.75 6.90 1.33
N VAL A 62 -6.31 5.77 0.92
CA VAL A 62 -6.05 5.15 -0.38
C VAL A 62 -7.35 5.06 -1.16
N ARG A 63 -7.27 5.44 -2.44
CA ARG A 63 -8.31 5.14 -3.43
C ARG A 63 -7.93 3.87 -4.19
N PRO A 64 -8.62 2.73 -3.97
CA PRO A 64 -8.36 1.50 -4.70
C PRO A 64 -8.61 1.65 -6.20
N SER A 65 -7.84 0.94 -7.02
CA SER A 65 -8.06 0.95 -8.48
C SER A 65 -9.43 0.34 -8.81
N GLY A 66 -10.24 1.05 -9.60
CA GLY A 66 -11.61 0.65 -9.94
C GLY A 66 -12.65 1.03 -8.89
N SER A 67 -12.28 1.77 -7.84
CA SER A 67 -13.21 2.40 -6.92
C SER A 67 -13.09 3.94 -6.98
N SER A 68 -14.19 4.61 -6.66
CA SER A 68 -14.24 6.06 -6.43
C SER A 68 -14.07 6.39 -4.96
N ASP A 69 -14.25 5.41 -4.07
CA ASP A 69 -14.18 5.58 -2.63
C ASP A 69 -12.74 5.68 -2.15
N THR A 70 -12.56 6.49 -1.12
CA THR A 70 -11.30 6.60 -0.37
C THR A 70 -11.46 5.85 0.93
N LEU A 71 -10.55 4.92 1.19
CA LEU A 71 -10.57 4.05 2.36
C LEU A 71 -9.32 4.29 3.22
N ALA A 72 -9.45 3.95 4.50
CA ALA A 72 -8.41 4.03 5.50
C ALA A 72 -7.65 2.71 5.58
N PHE A 73 -6.32 2.76 5.65
CA PHE A 73 -5.47 1.60 5.81
C PHE A 73 -4.33 1.87 6.77
N SER A 74 -3.89 0.82 7.45
CA SER A 74 -2.66 0.80 8.20
C SER A 74 -1.44 0.59 7.27
N PRO A 75 -0.21 0.89 7.73
CA PRO A 75 1.01 0.62 6.97
C PRO A 75 1.28 -0.87 6.70
N ALA A 76 0.73 -1.76 7.53
CA ALA A 76 0.88 -3.21 7.40
C ALA A 76 0.10 -3.77 6.21
N GLU A 77 -1.03 -3.15 5.89
CA GLU A 77 -1.92 -3.56 4.81
C GLU A 77 -1.44 -3.11 3.42
N LEU A 78 -0.36 -2.32 3.37
CA LEU A 78 0.12 -1.69 2.16
C LEU A 78 1.61 -1.95 1.93
N THR A 79 2.00 -1.97 0.66
CA THR A 79 3.40 -2.09 0.25
C THR A 79 3.68 -1.27 -1.01
N LEU A 80 4.93 -0.82 -1.17
CA LEU A 80 5.43 -0.22 -2.41
C LEU A 80 5.94 -1.25 -3.42
N THR A 81 6.02 -2.52 -3.04
CA THR A 81 6.44 -3.59 -3.94
C THR A 81 5.23 -4.42 -4.30
N ARG A 82 4.93 -4.55 -5.60
CA ARG A 82 3.84 -5.41 -6.04
C ARG A 82 4.08 -6.84 -5.53
N PRO A 83 3.18 -7.40 -4.70
CA PRO A 83 3.22 -8.80 -4.36
C PRO A 83 3.23 -9.67 -5.62
N GLU A 84 4.14 -10.64 -5.69
CA GLU A 84 4.02 -11.68 -6.71
C GLU A 84 2.67 -12.35 -6.49
N ARG A 85 1.82 -12.36 -7.51
CA ARG A 85 0.54 -13.07 -7.45
C ARG A 85 0.91 -14.52 -7.18
N GLN A 86 0.70 -15.02 -5.96
CA GLN A 86 0.84 -16.45 -5.70
C GLN A 86 -0.05 -17.13 -6.72
N ALA A 87 0.56 -17.85 -7.67
CA ALA A 87 -0.19 -18.68 -8.57
C ALA A 87 -1.03 -19.58 -7.68
N ALA A 88 -2.36 -19.48 -7.78
CA ALA A 88 -3.25 -20.42 -7.12
C ALA A 88 -2.68 -21.82 -7.39
N PRO A 89 -2.46 -22.67 -6.37
CA PRO A 89 -1.98 -24.01 -6.61
C PRO A 89 -2.98 -24.65 -7.58
N LYS A 90 -2.51 -25.00 -8.77
CA LYS A 90 -3.28 -25.80 -9.71
C LYS A 90 -3.43 -27.18 -9.05
N GLY A 91 -4.58 -27.42 -8.44
CA GLY A 91 -5.06 -28.77 -8.12
C GLY A 91 -5.43 -29.51 -9.40
#